data_AF-A0A554VRW9-F1
#
_entry.id   AF-A0A554VRW9-F1
#
_cell.length_a   1.000
_cell.length_b   1.000
_cell.length_c   1.000
_cell.angle_alpha   90.00
_cell.angle_beta   90.00
_cell.angle_gamma   90.00
#
_symmetry.space_group_name_H-M   'P 1'
#
loop_
_entity.id
_entity.type
_entity.pdbx_description
1 polymer ?
#
loop_
_entity_poly.entity_id
_entity_poly.type
_entity_poly.pdbx_seq_one_letter_code
_entity_poly.pdbx_strand_id
1 'polypeptide(L)'
;MKKFIILLKSDYLQRTRSYPFLITLCISLAIAYTFIPPPDATYSTIRIGDYQGYYNSEWIGYVTAIMTSIFLSLVGFYLVNSGIKKDISSKIGQIIATTKISNFQYLLSKAIGNFLILSTIAFIIFIMSILLFFIYSTGYPFKILQFIIPYAVIVLPSLLFISVLAVFFEVFLGRIPVLQNILFFFLFSLILVNDNFGTKEFGWDIFGTRIILDQMEESVREISNIENTSGLSIGYALGNISKTKYFPFEGIHFPGSFLLSRLAWMGLGLFLLGFASIFFHRFKIKERFQPKKIENVLKTVIKSDINISKLPKIEKSFMVLPLIKTEFVLLVRSGHKWLWVLNIIGVLSLCFAPLSVAHQIILPILWFLQVSRWSSLVTKEKNFNTHFFTFASYRPLRRLLLSQVISGILLALLLATPLLVRYLILLDFAHITTILLGGVFIVSLAVVLGILSNGKKLFEIIFFMLTYTNINAIPFTDYYGGLHHHHAYLMAITIVSAFLLIVSYTIRSIELKKI
;
A
#
# COMPACT_ATOMS: atom_id res chain seq x y z
N MET A 1 -0.07 -34.68 -2.58
CA MET A 1 0.22 -33.87 -1.38
C MET A 1 1.68 -33.43 -1.26
N LYS A 2 2.69 -34.33 -1.35
CA LYS A 2 4.12 -33.93 -1.23
C LYS A 2 4.54 -32.74 -2.12
N LYS A 3 4.17 -32.73 -3.40
CA LYS A 3 4.49 -31.64 -4.36
C LYS A 3 3.90 -30.29 -3.95
N PHE A 4 2.67 -30.29 -3.43
CA PHE A 4 1.99 -29.08 -2.96
C PHE A 4 2.70 -28.48 -1.74
N ILE A 5 3.09 -29.33 -0.78
CA ILE A 5 3.83 -28.89 0.42
C ILE A 5 5.20 -28.30 0.04
N ILE A 6 5.90 -28.91 -0.92
CA ILE A 6 7.19 -28.39 -1.41
C ILE A 6 7.01 -27.01 -2.06
N LEU A 7 5.99 -26.85 -2.90
CA LEU A 7 5.67 -25.57 -3.54
C LEU A 7 5.36 -24.49 -2.48
N LEU A 8 4.53 -24.81 -1.50
CA LEU A 8 4.18 -23.89 -0.41
C LEU A 8 5.40 -23.51 0.44
N LYS A 9 6.19 -24.50 0.86
CA LYS A 9 7.40 -24.29 1.69
C LYS A 9 8.43 -23.45 0.95
N SER A 10 8.66 -23.71 -0.33
CA SER A 10 9.61 -22.94 -1.14
C SER A 10 9.17 -21.49 -1.34
N ASP A 11 7.89 -21.24 -1.64
CA ASP A 11 7.35 -19.88 -1.76
C ASP A 11 7.49 -19.10 -0.44
N TYR A 12 7.11 -19.73 0.68
CA TYR A 12 7.22 -19.13 2.01
C TYR A 12 8.67 -18.78 2.39
N LEU A 13 9.61 -19.73 2.21
CA LEU A 13 11.02 -19.51 2.52
C LEU A 13 11.66 -18.46 1.60
N GLN A 14 11.32 -18.45 0.30
CA GLN A 14 11.84 -17.46 -0.64
C GLN A 14 11.45 -16.03 -0.23
N ARG A 15 10.25 -15.85 0.35
CA ARG A 15 9.74 -14.53 0.73
C ARG A 15 10.25 -14.11 2.10
N THR A 16 10.19 -14.98 3.10
CA THR A 16 10.66 -14.67 4.47
C THR A 16 12.16 -14.46 4.56
N ARG A 17 12.96 -15.07 3.69
CA ARG A 17 14.43 -14.88 3.62
C ARG A 17 14.85 -13.67 2.76
N SER A 18 13.91 -12.89 2.26
CA SER A 18 14.22 -11.73 1.42
C SER A 18 14.40 -10.45 2.25
N TYR A 19 15.39 -9.62 1.90
CA TYR A 19 15.57 -8.30 2.53
C TYR A 19 14.31 -7.42 2.53
N PRO A 20 13.50 -7.36 1.45
CA PRO A 20 12.26 -6.60 1.46
C PRO A 20 11.26 -7.07 2.52
N PHE A 21 11.19 -8.37 2.80
CA PHE A 21 10.34 -8.89 3.87
C PHE A 21 10.81 -8.42 5.24
N LEU A 22 12.12 -8.50 5.51
CA LEU A 22 12.68 -8.02 6.78
C LEU A 22 12.40 -6.52 6.99
N ILE A 23 12.62 -5.69 5.97
CA ILE A 23 12.31 -4.25 6.03
C ILE A 23 10.82 -4.03 6.32
N THR A 24 9.95 -4.76 5.62
CA THR A 24 8.49 -4.62 5.82
C THR A 24 8.08 -5.07 7.22
N LEU A 25 8.69 -6.13 7.75
CA LEU A 25 8.46 -6.60 9.10
C LEU A 25 8.87 -5.55 10.14
N CYS A 26 10.06 -4.95 9.99
CA CYS A 26 10.52 -3.87 10.88
C CYS A 26 9.58 -2.65 10.86
N ILE A 27 9.14 -2.22 9.66
CA ILE A 27 8.18 -1.11 9.53
C ILE A 27 6.84 -1.49 10.17
N SER A 28 6.36 -2.71 9.94
CA SER A 28 5.11 -3.19 10.53
C SER A 28 5.16 -3.23 12.05
N LEU A 29 6.29 -3.65 12.63
CA LEU A 29 6.53 -3.60 14.08
C LEU A 29 6.57 -2.17 14.61
N ALA A 30 7.26 -1.26 13.93
CA ALA A 30 7.34 0.14 14.33
C ALA A 30 5.95 0.81 14.34
N ILE A 31 5.12 0.52 13.34
CA ILE A 31 3.73 1.00 13.28
C ILE A 31 2.90 0.33 14.38
N ALA A 32 3.00 -0.99 14.52
CA ALA A 32 2.22 -1.70 15.51
C ALA A 32 2.53 -1.28 16.95
N TYR A 33 3.78 -0.91 17.25
CA TYR A 33 4.16 -0.36 18.55
C TYR A 33 3.33 0.87 18.93
N THR A 34 2.93 1.66 17.94
CA THR A 34 2.09 2.85 18.14
C THR A 34 0.60 2.54 18.24
N PHE A 35 0.15 1.29 18.07
CA PHE A 35 -1.27 0.91 18.23
C PHE A 35 -1.76 1.09 19.66
N ILE A 36 -0.86 0.97 20.64
CA ILE A 36 -1.14 1.28 22.03
C ILE A 36 -0.19 2.42 22.43
N PRO A 37 -0.73 3.63 22.63
CA PRO A 37 0.07 4.74 23.12
C PRO A 37 0.64 4.44 24.52
N PRO A 38 1.85 4.93 24.85
CA PRO A 38 2.28 5.04 26.24
C PRO A 38 1.24 5.78 27.11
N PRO A 39 1.17 5.51 28.44
CA PRO A 39 0.25 6.20 29.35
C PRO A 39 0.33 7.74 29.30
N ASP A 40 1.52 8.28 29.05
CA ASP A 40 1.79 9.72 29.00
C ASP A 40 1.75 10.30 27.57
N ALA A 41 1.29 9.53 26.59
CA ALA A 41 1.32 9.94 25.18
C ALA A 41 0.31 11.04 24.86
N THR A 42 0.66 11.93 23.94
CA THR A 42 -0.19 13.04 23.46
C THR A 42 -1.20 12.65 22.39
N TYR A 43 -1.39 11.34 22.15
CA TYR A 43 -2.32 10.80 21.18
C TYR A 43 -3.03 9.56 21.74
N SER A 44 -4.22 9.29 21.21
CA SER A 44 -4.98 8.06 21.46
C SER A 44 -5.27 7.35 20.13
N THR A 45 -5.36 6.03 20.15
CA THR A 45 -5.60 5.22 18.94
C THR A 45 -7.05 4.75 18.80
N ILE A 46 -7.72 4.51 19.93
CA ILE A 46 -9.16 4.29 20.01
C ILE A 46 -9.65 5.12 21.19
N ARG A 47 -10.60 6.02 20.91
CA ARG A 47 -11.21 6.92 21.89
C ARG A 47 -12.69 7.09 21.56
N ILE A 48 -13.52 7.11 22.59
CA ILE A 48 -14.97 7.28 22.48
C ILE A 48 -15.35 8.52 23.27
N GLY A 49 -15.59 9.63 22.58
CA GLY A 49 -15.79 10.92 23.23
C GLY A 49 -14.59 11.29 24.10
N ASP A 50 -14.78 11.42 25.42
CA ASP A 50 -13.71 11.68 26.39
C ASP A 50 -13.20 10.44 27.13
N TYR A 51 -13.60 9.25 26.71
CA TYR A 51 -13.29 7.99 27.39
C TYR A 51 -12.23 7.16 26.67
N GLN A 52 -11.32 6.58 27.46
CA GLN A 52 -10.32 5.61 27.03
C GLN A 52 -10.35 4.39 27.95
N GLY A 53 -10.13 3.19 27.42
CA GLY A 53 -10.07 2.00 28.28
C GLY A 53 -8.80 1.96 29.12
N TYR A 54 -8.90 1.42 30.33
CA TYR A 54 -7.71 1.07 31.12
C TYR A 54 -6.85 0.05 30.38
N TYR A 55 -5.53 0.09 30.60
CA TYR A 55 -4.57 -0.88 30.07
C TYR A 55 -4.65 -2.24 30.79
N ASN A 56 -5.81 -2.88 30.72
CA ASN A 56 -6.02 -4.27 31.13
C ASN A 56 -5.82 -5.23 29.94
N SER A 57 -5.91 -6.54 30.19
CA SER A 57 -5.65 -7.57 29.17
C SER A 57 -6.65 -7.50 28.01
N GLU A 58 -7.91 -7.25 28.35
CA GLU A 58 -9.03 -7.08 27.44
C GLU A 58 -8.80 -5.90 26.49
N TRP A 59 -8.53 -4.69 27.01
CA TRP A 59 -8.32 -3.52 26.17
C TRP A 59 -7.14 -3.72 25.21
N ILE A 60 -5.97 -4.11 25.71
CA ILE A 60 -4.76 -4.24 24.90
C ILE A 60 -4.94 -5.33 23.82
N GLY A 61 -5.49 -6.49 24.20
CA GLY A 61 -5.71 -7.61 23.28
C GLY A 61 -6.67 -7.26 22.15
N TYR A 62 -7.80 -6.62 22.46
CA TYR A 62 -8.82 -6.27 21.48
C TYR A 62 -8.42 -5.07 20.61
N VAL A 63 -7.87 -4.00 21.18
CA VAL A 63 -7.39 -2.83 20.42
C VAL A 63 -6.29 -3.23 19.43
N THR A 64 -5.32 -4.04 19.86
CA THR A 64 -4.25 -4.48 18.95
C THR A 64 -4.75 -5.42 17.87
N ALA A 65 -5.75 -6.26 18.15
CA ALA A 65 -6.37 -7.11 17.13
C ALA A 65 -7.13 -6.29 16.08
N ILE A 66 -7.92 -5.30 16.49
CA ILE A 66 -8.61 -4.36 15.57
C ILE A 66 -7.58 -3.67 14.67
N MET A 67 -6.58 -3.04 15.29
CA MET A 67 -5.57 -2.29 14.54
C MET A 67 -4.77 -3.18 13.61
N THR A 68 -4.41 -4.39 14.05
CA THR A 68 -3.71 -5.37 13.22
C THR A 68 -4.57 -5.84 12.05
N SER A 69 -5.86 -6.10 12.27
CA SER A 69 -6.80 -6.51 11.22
C SER A 69 -6.90 -5.44 10.14
N ILE A 70 -7.14 -4.17 10.52
CA ILE A 70 -7.24 -3.05 9.57
C ILE A 70 -5.90 -2.83 8.86
N PHE A 71 -4.81 -2.72 9.62
CA PHE A 71 -3.48 -2.43 9.09
C PHE A 71 -2.97 -3.51 8.13
N LEU A 72 -3.01 -4.78 8.53
CA LEU A 72 -2.52 -5.86 7.68
C LEU A 72 -3.49 -6.21 6.56
N SER A 73 -4.79 -5.95 6.71
CA SER A 73 -5.70 -6.04 5.55
C SER A 73 -5.32 -5.00 4.50
N LEU A 74 -4.97 -3.79 4.94
CA LEU A 74 -4.56 -2.71 4.07
C LEU A 74 -3.24 -2.99 3.34
N VAL A 75 -2.20 -3.23 4.14
CA VAL A 75 -0.83 -3.38 3.65
C VAL A 75 -0.60 -4.74 3.03
N GLY A 76 -1.23 -5.76 3.62
CA GLY A 76 -1.00 -7.15 3.29
C GLY A 76 -1.33 -7.45 1.84
N PHE A 77 -2.39 -6.86 1.28
CA PHE A 77 -2.70 -7.01 -0.13
C PHE A 77 -1.51 -6.61 -1.03
N TYR A 78 -0.92 -5.43 -0.83
CA TYR A 78 0.21 -4.94 -1.61
C TYR A 78 1.50 -5.73 -1.39
N LEU A 79 1.68 -6.29 -0.19
CA LEU A 79 2.79 -7.19 0.13
C LEU A 79 2.70 -8.51 -0.65
N VAL A 80 1.48 -9.00 -0.89
CA VAL A 80 1.25 -10.37 -1.37
C VAL A 80 0.69 -10.51 -2.79
N ASN A 81 0.25 -9.42 -3.42
CA ASN A 81 -0.33 -9.39 -4.78
C ASN A 81 0.69 -9.48 -5.94
N SER A 82 1.71 -10.33 -5.82
CA SER A 82 2.71 -10.53 -6.89
C SER A 82 3.28 -11.95 -6.98
N GLY A 83 2.63 -12.93 -6.35
CA GLY A 83 3.13 -14.30 -6.28
C GLY A 83 3.20 -14.98 -7.65
N ILE A 84 2.14 -14.87 -8.45
CA ILE A 84 2.09 -15.47 -9.80
C ILE A 84 3.02 -14.71 -10.75
N LYS A 85 3.04 -13.39 -10.68
CA LYS A 85 3.90 -12.51 -11.48
C LYS A 85 5.38 -12.81 -11.24
N LYS A 86 5.76 -13.07 -9.98
CA LYS A 86 7.13 -13.45 -9.63
C LYS A 86 7.51 -14.79 -10.23
N ASP A 87 6.61 -15.77 -10.23
CA ASP A 87 6.83 -17.06 -10.91
C ASP A 87 7.00 -16.88 -12.43
N ILE A 88 6.26 -15.95 -13.05
CA ILE A 88 6.42 -15.61 -14.47
C ILE A 88 7.78 -14.97 -14.73
N SER A 89 8.13 -13.90 -14.00
CA SER A 89 9.36 -13.13 -14.25
C SER A 89 10.63 -13.92 -13.94
N SER A 90 10.58 -14.81 -12.95
CA SER A 90 11.71 -15.69 -12.60
C SER A 90 11.79 -16.94 -13.48
N LYS A 91 10.84 -17.13 -14.41
CA LYS A 91 10.69 -18.31 -15.26
C LYS A 91 10.43 -19.62 -14.50
N ILE A 92 10.34 -19.59 -13.16
CA ILE A 92 9.96 -20.75 -12.33
C ILE A 92 8.59 -21.28 -12.73
N GLY A 93 7.68 -20.42 -13.18
CA GLY A 93 6.36 -20.80 -13.68
C GLY A 93 6.42 -21.84 -14.80
N GLN A 94 7.46 -21.83 -15.65
CA GLN A 94 7.64 -22.83 -16.71
C GLN A 94 7.95 -24.22 -16.14
N ILE A 95 8.73 -24.29 -15.06
CA ILE A 95 9.01 -25.53 -14.34
C ILE A 95 7.75 -26.01 -13.64
N ILE A 96 6.99 -25.11 -13.00
CA ILE A 96 5.71 -25.46 -12.36
C ILE A 96 4.72 -25.99 -13.41
N ALA A 97 4.75 -25.46 -14.63
CA ALA A 97 3.86 -25.86 -15.70
C ALA A 97 4.02 -27.32 -16.14
N THR A 98 5.24 -27.88 -16.04
CA THR A 98 5.50 -29.30 -16.37
C THR A 98 5.15 -30.26 -15.23
N THR A 99 4.70 -29.74 -14.07
CA THR A 99 4.29 -30.58 -12.93
C THR A 99 2.82 -31.00 -13.02
N LYS A 100 2.50 -32.15 -12.40
CA LYS A 100 1.13 -32.70 -12.28
C LYS A 100 0.21 -31.94 -11.28
N ILE A 101 0.59 -30.76 -10.79
CA ILE A 101 -0.24 -29.96 -9.87
C ILE A 101 -1.44 -29.42 -10.66
N SER A 102 -2.64 -29.31 -10.09
CA SER A 102 -3.80 -28.69 -10.76
C SER A 102 -3.80 -27.16 -10.64
N ASN A 103 -4.60 -26.44 -11.45
CA ASN A 103 -4.69 -24.97 -11.35
C ASN A 103 -5.18 -24.52 -9.97
N PHE A 104 -6.22 -25.17 -9.45
CA PHE A 104 -6.72 -24.91 -8.11
C PHE A 104 -5.64 -25.14 -7.04
N GLN A 105 -4.93 -26.28 -7.08
CA GLN A 105 -3.85 -26.55 -6.11
C GLN A 105 -2.71 -25.53 -6.18
N TYR A 106 -2.37 -25.06 -7.38
CA TYR A 106 -1.38 -23.99 -7.55
C TYR A 106 -1.87 -22.67 -6.93
N LEU A 107 -3.08 -22.21 -7.26
CA LEU A 107 -3.64 -20.98 -6.69
C LEU A 107 -3.84 -21.08 -5.18
N LEU A 108 -4.27 -22.24 -4.67
CA LEU A 108 -4.40 -22.51 -3.25
C LEU A 108 -3.06 -22.43 -2.53
N SER A 109 -1.99 -22.94 -3.14
CA SER A 109 -0.64 -22.81 -2.58
C SER A 109 -0.20 -21.35 -2.49
N LYS A 110 -0.57 -20.50 -3.47
CA LYS A 110 -0.28 -19.07 -3.43
C LYS A 110 -1.12 -18.35 -2.38
N ALA A 111 -2.40 -18.67 -2.27
CA ALA A 111 -3.28 -18.09 -1.26
C ALA A 111 -2.82 -18.45 0.16
N ILE A 112 -2.47 -19.72 0.42
CA ILE A 112 -1.94 -20.15 1.72
C ILE A 112 -0.55 -19.56 1.98
N GLY A 113 0.31 -19.47 0.96
CA GLY A 113 1.62 -18.82 1.10
C GLY A 113 1.50 -17.34 1.49
N ASN A 114 0.57 -16.61 0.86
CA ASN A 114 0.19 -15.25 1.23
C ASN A 114 -0.30 -15.19 2.69
N PHE A 115 -1.22 -16.07 3.06
CA PHE A 115 -1.79 -16.12 4.41
C PHE A 115 -0.74 -16.39 5.49
N LEU A 116 0.19 -17.32 5.26
CA LEU A 116 1.27 -17.63 6.19
C LEU A 116 2.21 -16.42 6.40
N ILE A 117 2.49 -15.66 5.35
CA ILE A 117 3.34 -14.49 5.44
C ILE A 117 2.68 -13.39 6.26
N LEU A 118 1.39 -13.11 5.99
CA LEU A 118 0.64 -12.12 6.77
C LEU A 118 0.45 -12.59 8.22
N SER A 119 0.18 -13.88 8.44
CA SER A 119 0.06 -14.48 9.77
C SER A 119 1.37 -14.42 10.55
N THR A 120 2.53 -14.50 9.88
CA THR A 120 3.83 -14.35 10.53
C THR A 120 4.02 -12.92 11.06
N ILE A 121 3.65 -11.92 10.26
CA ILE A 121 3.70 -10.51 10.69
C ILE A 121 2.70 -10.30 11.85
N ALA A 122 1.48 -10.82 11.73
CA ALA A 122 0.45 -10.74 12.77
C ALA A 122 0.90 -11.41 14.07
N PHE A 123 1.55 -12.57 14.00
CA PHE A 123 2.06 -13.29 15.17
C PHE A 123 3.17 -12.51 15.89
N ILE A 124 4.02 -11.82 15.14
CA ILE A 124 5.06 -10.97 15.71
C ILE A 124 4.45 -9.72 16.38
N ILE A 125 3.42 -9.13 15.77
CA ILE A 125 2.64 -8.04 16.38
C ILE A 125 1.90 -8.52 17.64
N PHE A 126 1.35 -9.74 17.62
CA PHE A 126 0.74 -10.38 18.78
C PHE A 126 1.72 -10.52 19.95
N ILE A 127 2.94 -11.03 19.70
CA ILE A 127 3.99 -11.10 20.74
C ILE A 127 4.29 -9.70 21.30
N MET A 128 4.44 -8.71 20.42
CA MET A 128 4.69 -7.35 20.84
C MET A 128 3.52 -6.77 21.67
N SER A 129 2.27 -7.10 21.37
CA SER A 129 1.12 -6.67 22.19
C SER A 129 1.16 -7.22 23.62
N ILE A 130 1.65 -8.46 23.80
CA ILE A 130 1.88 -9.05 25.12
C ILE A 130 3.01 -8.31 25.85
N LEU A 131 4.09 -7.96 25.14
CA LEU A 131 5.17 -7.16 25.74
C LEU A 131 4.66 -5.77 26.17
N LEU A 132 3.85 -5.11 25.34
CA LEU A 132 3.25 -3.81 25.67
C LEU A 132 2.33 -3.89 26.90
N PHE A 133 1.61 -5.01 27.09
CA PHE A 133 0.86 -5.22 28.33
C PHE A 133 1.75 -5.16 29.56
N PHE A 134 2.89 -5.86 29.57
CA PHE A 134 3.80 -5.83 30.72
C PHE A 134 4.49 -4.47 30.93
N ILE A 135 4.60 -3.65 29.87
CA ILE A 135 5.23 -2.33 29.96
C ILE A 135 4.23 -1.26 30.44
N TYR A 136 2.95 -1.33 30.00
CA TYR A 136 1.97 -0.26 30.23
C TYR A 136 0.91 -0.59 31.28
N SER A 137 0.60 -1.87 31.52
CA SER A 137 -0.43 -2.24 32.49
C SER A 137 0.07 -2.08 33.93
N THR A 138 -0.75 -1.49 34.79
CA THR A 138 -0.51 -1.43 36.24
C THR A 138 -1.71 -2.01 36.98
N GLY A 139 -1.47 -3.00 37.85
CA GLY A 139 -2.51 -3.56 38.73
C GLY A 139 -3.54 -4.50 38.09
N TYR A 140 -3.42 -4.84 36.79
CA TYR A 140 -4.34 -5.76 36.11
C TYR A 140 -3.74 -7.16 35.92
N PRO A 141 -4.55 -8.24 36.06
CA PRO A 141 -4.08 -9.59 35.82
C PRO A 141 -3.85 -9.85 34.32
N PHE A 142 -2.79 -10.60 34.01
CA PHE A 142 -2.53 -11.07 32.66
C PHE A 142 -3.46 -12.23 32.30
N LYS A 143 -4.26 -12.07 31.24
CA LYS A 143 -5.17 -13.11 30.72
C LYS A 143 -4.87 -13.35 29.24
N ILE A 144 -4.06 -14.37 28.95
CA ILE A 144 -3.62 -14.68 27.57
C ILE A 144 -4.78 -14.90 26.58
N LEU A 145 -5.90 -15.47 27.04
CA LEU A 145 -7.06 -15.70 26.20
C LEU A 145 -7.66 -14.41 25.63
N GLN A 146 -7.53 -13.28 26.34
CA GLN A 146 -7.98 -11.97 25.87
C GLN A 146 -7.15 -11.43 24.69
N PHE A 147 -5.98 -12.00 24.44
CA PHE A 147 -5.18 -11.73 23.25
C PHE A 147 -5.46 -12.77 22.15
N ILE A 148 -5.51 -14.06 22.51
CA ILE A 148 -5.64 -15.16 21.52
C ILE A 148 -6.98 -15.08 20.78
N ILE A 149 -8.09 -14.90 21.51
CA ILE A 149 -9.43 -14.96 20.94
C ILE A 149 -9.63 -13.89 19.84
N PRO A 150 -9.40 -12.58 20.09
CA PRO A 150 -9.63 -11.58 19.05
C PRO A 150 -8.68 -11.76 17.85
N TYR A 151 -7.42 -12.19 18.04
CA TYR A 151 -6.55 -12.49 16.89
C TYR A 151 -7.06 -13.69 16.07
N ALA A 152 -7.52 -14.75 16.73
CA ALA A 152 -8.01 -15.94 16.05
C ALA A 152 -9.32 -15.69 15.29
N VAL A 153 -10.24 -14.92 15.88
CA VAL A 153 -11.59 -14.70 15.33
C VAL A 153 -11.63 -13.54 14.31
N ILE A 154 -10.76 -12.55 14.44
CA ILE A 154 -10.82 -11.32 13.65
C ILE A 154 -9.67 -11.27 12.66
N VAL A 155 -8.43 -11.31 13.16
CA VAL A 155 -7.24 -11.11 12.34
C VAL A 155 -7.04 -12.26 11.36
N LEU A 156 -7.08 -13.53 11.80
CA LEU A 156 -6.82 -14.64 10.89
C LEU A 156 -7.85 -14.75 9.74
N PRO A 157 -9.17 -14.64 9.96
CA PRO A 157 -10.14 -14.69 8.87
C PRO A 157 -9.99 -13.54 7.88
N SER A 158 -9.73 -12.31 8.34
CA SER A 158 -9.52 -11.16 7.46
C SER A 158 -8.26 -11.34 6.61
N LEU A 159 -7.15 -11.80 7.20
CA LEU A 159 -5.91 -12.09 6.46
C LEU A 159 -6.07 -13.20 5.43
N LEU A 160 -6.85 -14.24 5.73
CA LEU A 160 -7.13 -15.30 4.76
C LEU A 160 -7.93 -14.76 3.58
N PHE A 161 -8.96 -13.96 3.84
CA PHE A 161 -9.74 -13.31 2.80
C PHE A 161 -8.88 -12.42 1.90
N ILE A 162 -8.04 -11.55 2.48
CA ILE A 162 -7.11 -10.68 1.75
C ILE A 162 -6.10 -11.48 0.94
N SER A 163 -5.61 -12.59 1.48
CA SER A 163 -4.66 -13.47 0.80
C SER A 163 -5.25 -14.11 -0.46
N VAL A 164 -6.51 -14.53 -0.40
CA VAL A 164 -7.27 -15.02 -1.56
C VAL A 164 -7.55 -13.89 -2.54
N LEU A 165 -8.02 -12.74 -2.05
CA LEU A 165 -8.35 -11.58 -2.88
C LEU A 165 -7.15 -11.13 -3.72
N ALA A 166 -5.95 -11.14 -3.14
CA ALA A 166 -4.70 -10.87 -3.85
C ALA A 166 -4.46 -11.85 -5.01
N VAL A 167 -4.69 -13.15 -4.80
CA VAL A 167 -4.56 -14.16 -5.86
C VAL A 167 -5.63 -13.96 -6.93
N PHE A 168 -6.87 -13.69 -6.53
CA PHE A 168 -7.97 -13.41 -7.44
C PHE A 168 -7.65 -12.21 -8.36
N PHE A 169 -7.22 -11.10 -7.77
CA PHE A 169 -6.84 -9.88 -8.50
C PHE A 169 -5.66 -10.15 -9.44
N GLU A 170 -4.69 -10.97 -9.01
CA GLU A 170 -3.56 -11.33 -9.85
C GLU A 170 -3.95 -12.20 -11.06
N VAL A 171 -4.94 -13.09 -10.92
CA VAL A 171 -5.44 -13.91 -12.03
C VAL A 171 -6.16 -13.06 -13.08
N PHE A 172 -7.09 -12.19 -12.67
CA PHE A 172 -7.92 -11.41 -13.61
C PHE A 172 -7.22 -10.15 -14.12
N LEU A 173 -6.48 -9.47 -13.24
CA LEU A 173 -5.88 -8.17 -13.50
C LEU A 173 -4.35 -8.25 -13.54
N GLY A 174 -3.75 -9.44 -13.58
CA GLY A 174 -2.29 -9.67 -13.59
C GLY A 174 -1.52 -8.90 -14.67
N ARG A 175 -2.17 -8.64 -15.81
CA ARG A 175 -1.60 -7.85 -16.92
C ARG A 175 -1.56 -6.35 -16.64
N ILE A 176 -2.37 -5.88 -15.70
CA ILE A 176 -2.52 -4.46 -15.35
C ILE A 176 -2.34 -4.29 -13.83
N PRO A 177 -1.12 -4.40 -13.28
CA PRO A 177 -0.87 -4.30 -11.84
C PRO A 177 -1.39 -3.00 -11.22
N VAL A 178 -1.41 -1.91 -11.99
CA VAL A 178 -1.92 -0.61 -11.55
C VAL A 178 -3.41 -0.69 -11.19
N LEU A 179 -4.19 -1.41 -11.99
CA LEU A 179 -5.62 -1.55 -11.77
C LEU A 179 -5.92 -2.39 -10.52
N GLN A 180 -5.09 -3.40 -10.21
CA GLN A 180 -5.19 -4.14 -8.95
C GLN A 180 -5.05 -3.21 -7.74
N ASN A 181 -4.00 -2.38 -7.76
CA ASN A 181 -3.69 -1.45 -6.69
C ASN A 181 -4.81 -0.41 -6.51
N ILE A 182 -5.34 0.14 -7.60
CA ILE A 182 -6.41 1.15 -7.56
C ILE A 182 -7.72 0.52 -7.09
N LEU A 183 -8.13 -0.61 -7.68
CA LEU A 183 -9.38 -1.28 -7.34
C LEU A 183 -9.39 -1.70 -5.87
N PHE A 184 -8.26 -2.20 -5.36
CA PHE A 184 -8.15 -2.57 -3.96
C PHE A 184 -8.22 -1.33 -3.03
N PHE A 185 -7.60 -0.21 -3.39
CA PHE A 185 -7.71 1.05 -2.64
C PHE A 185 -9.17 1.47 -2.45
N PHE A 186 -9.92 1.49 -3.54
CA PHE A 186 -11.33 1.87 -3.49
C PHE A 186 -12.18 0.84 -2.75
N LEU A 187 -11.95 -0.45 -2.98
CA LEU A 187 -12.65 -1.52 -2.28
C LEU A 187 -12.42 -1.44 -0.76
N PHE A 188 -11.18 -1.32 -0.33
CA PHE A 188 -10.82 -1.19 1.08
C PHE A 188 -11.45 0.05 1.73
N SER A 189 -11.35 1.20 1.05
CA SER A 189 -11.92 2.46 1.54
C SER A 189 -13.45 2.39 1.65
N LEU A 190 -14.12 1.76 0.66
CA LEU A 190 -15.57 1.59 0.68
C LEU A 190 -16.01 0.70 1.83
N ILE A 191 -15.29 -0.41 2.10
CA ILE A 191 -15.60 -1.30 3.22
C ILE A 191 -15.54 -0.53 4.54
N LEU A 192 -14.44 0.19 4.80
CA LEU A 192 -14.29 0.97 6.05
C LEU A 192 -15.29 2.13 6.18
N VAL A 193 -15.67 2.79 5.09
CA VAL A 193 -16.71 3.84 5.14
C VAL A 193 -18.08 3.23 5.42
N ASN A 194 -18.39 2.09 4.79
CA ASN A 194 -19.68 1.43 4.97
C ASN A 194 -19.84 0.84 6.38
N ASP A 195 -18.72 0.46 7.02
CA ASP A 195 -18.70 -0.02 8.41
C ASP A 195 -19.20 1.04 9.42
N ASN A 196 -19.29 2.32 9.04
CA ASN A 196 -19.77 3.42 9.90
C ASN A 196 -21.30 3.66 9.85
N PHE A 197 -22.06 2.96 9.01
CA PHE A 197 -23.53 3.11 8.98
C PHE A 197 -24.19 2.16 10.00
N GLY A 198 -24.87 2.74 11.00
CA GLY A 198 -25.32 2.15 12.27
C GLY A 198 -26.33 0.99 12.27
N THR A 199 -26.37 0.12 11.27
CA THR A 199 -27.17 -1.12 11.31
C THR A 199 -26.45 -2.21 12.12
N LYS A 200 -27.04 -2.75 13.19
CA LYS A 200 -26.48 -3.83 14.06
C LYS A 200 -26.28 -5.21 13.37
N GLU A 201 -25.96 -5.22 12.07
CA GLU A 201 -25.68 -6.40 11.27
C GLU A 201 -24.17 -6.60 11.10
N PHE A 202 -23.57 -7.44 11.96
CA PHE A 202 -22.13 -7.74 11.92
C PHE A 202 -21.72 -8.73 10.81
N GLY A 203 -22.67 -9.21 9.99
CA GLY A 203 -22.40 -10.19 8.94
C GLY A 203 -21.52 -9.66 7.81
N TRP A 204 -21.63 -8.36 7.52
CA TRP A 204 -20.92 -7.69 6.42
C TRP A 204 -19.58 -7.06 6.81
N ASP A 205 -19.25 -7.07 8.10
CA ASP A 205 -17.99 -6.53 8.64
C ASP A 205 -16.83 -7.43 8.24
N ILE A 206 -16.17 -7.19 7.10
CA ILE A 206 -15.09 -8.07 6.60
C ILE A 206 -13.89 -8.10 7.56
N PHE A 207 -13.58 -6.98 8.21
CA PHE A 207 -12.42 -6.86 9.09
C PHE A 207 -12.67 -7.29 10.53
N GLY A 208 -13.94 -7.54 10.88
CA GLY A 208 -14.38 -8.03 12.19
C GLY A 208 -14.23 -7.02 13.32
N THR A 209 -14.13 -5.73 13.00
CA THR A 209 -13.81 -4.67 13.96
C THR A 209 -15.04 -4.07 14.62
N ARG A 210 -16.19 -4.09 13.92
CA ARG A 210 -17.40 -3.38 14.31
C ARG A 210 -17.97 -3.87 15.63
N ILE A 211 -18.05 -5.19 15.81
CA ILE A 211 -18.63 -5.79 17.03
C ILE A 211 -17.92 -5.31 18.32
N ILE A 212 -16.61 -5.12 18.26
CA ILE A 212 -15.84 -4.64 19.40
C ILE A 212 -16.07 -3.15 19.60
N LEU A 213 -16.04 -2.37 18.51
CA LEU A 213 -16.21 -0.92 18.56
C LEU A 213 -17.59 -0.55 19.09
N ASP A 214 -18.64 -1.21 18.58
CA ASP A 214 -20.01 -1.05 19.06
C ASP A 214 -20.07 -1.39 20.56
N GLN A 215 -19.49 -2.52 21.01
CA GLN A 215 -19.50 -2.87 22.44
C GLN A 215 -18.74 -1.84 23.30
N MET A 216 -17.59 -1.35 22.85
CA MET A 216 -16.85 -0.32 23.57
C MET A 216 -17.69 0.96 23.69
N GLU A 217 -18.40 1.34 22.62
CA GLU A 217 -19.32 2.48 22.62
C GLU A 217 -20.51 2.25 23.57
N GLU A 218 -21.11 1.06 23.58
CA GLU A 218 -22.19 0.72 24.51
C GLU A 218 -21.72 0.80 25.97
N SER A 219 -20.53 0.29 26.30
CA SER A 219 -19.95 0.40 27.65
C SER A 219 -19.74 1.87 28.07
N VAL A 220 -19.31 2.74 27.16
CA VAL A 220 -19.14 4.17 27.46
C VAL A 220 -20.49 4.87 27.60
N ARG A 221 -21.50 4.49 26.80
CA ARG A 221 -22.86 5.03 26.89
C ARG A 221 -23.49 4.70 28.24
N GLU A 222 -23.33 3.48 28.73
CA GLU A 222 -23.80 3.06 30.06
C GLU A 222 -23.16 3.87 31.20
N ILE A 223 -21.88 4.20 31.07
CA ILE A 223 -21.14 4.97 32.10
C ILE A 223 -21.46 6.47 32.02
N SER A 224 -21.68 7.01 30.82
CA SER A 224 -21.81 8.44 30.59
C SER A 224 -23.25 8.97 30.69
N ASN A 225 -24.28 8.10 30.64
CA ASN A 225 -25.71 8.47 30.62
C ASN A 225 -26.08 9.47 29.49
N ILE A 226 -25.27 9.54 28.43
CA ILE A 226 -25.52 10.41 27.27
C ILE A 226 -25.95 9.52 26.12
N GLU A 227 -27.20 9.67 25.65
CA GLU A 227 -27.77 8.84 24.58
C GLU A 227 -27.02 8.99 23.23
N ASN A 228 -26.38 10.13 23.00
CA ASN A 228 -25.59 10.42 21.81
C ASN A 228 -24.12 10.64 22.17
N THR A 229 -23.35 9.57 22.33
CA THR A 229 -21.88 9.64 22.33
C THR A 229 -21.37 9.87 20.91
N SER A 230 -21.61 11.06 20.36
CA SER A 230 -21.04 11.47 19.07
C SER A 230 -19.53 11.66 19.23
N GLY A 231 -18.73 10.66 18.85
CA GLY A 231 -17.26 10.81 18.89
C GLY A 231 -16.45 9.51 18.91
N LEU A 232 -16.91 8.42 18.28
CA LEU A 232 -16.04 7.27 18.05
C LEU A 232 -14.94 7.67 17.07
N SER A 233 -13.71 7.80 17.58
CA SER A 233 -12.52 8.04 16.76
C SER A 233 -11.66 6.79 16.74
N ILE A 234 -11.46 6.23 15.54
CA ILE A 234 -10.60 5.09 15.28
C ILE A 234 -9.40 5.58 14.47
N GLY A 235 -8.20 5.37 14.99
CA GLY A 235 -6.97 5.90 14.43
C GLY A 235 -6.33 6.93 15.35
N TYR A 236 -5.29 7.60 14.87
CA TYR A 236 -4.52 8.54 15.70
C TYR A 236 -5.29 9.84 15.96
N ALA A 237 -6.00 9.89 17.08
CA ALA A 237 -6.68 11.08 17.57
C ALA A 237 -5.72 11.91 18.43
N LEU A 238 -5.53 13.18 18.06
CA LEU A 238 -4.59 14.12 18.67
C LEU A 238 -5.33 15.21 19.44
N GLY A 239 -4.86 15.53 20.64
CA GLY A 239 -5.35 16.66 21.44
C GLY A 239 -6.37 16.31 22.53
N ASN A 240 -6.42 17.17 23.56
CA ASN A 240 -7.31 17.10 24.73
C ASN A 240 -7.22 15.80 25.55
N ILE A 241 -6.04 15.48 26.08
CA ILE A 241 -5.85 14.36 27.02
C ILE A 241 -5.98 14.79 28.48
N SER A 242 -5.91 16.10 28.76
CA SER A 242 -6.03 16.64 30.13
C SER A 242 -7.39 16.39 30.79
N LYS A 243 -8.37 15.83 30.05
CA LYS A 243 -9.69 15.45 30.55
C LYS A 243 -10.12 14.03 30.15
N THR A 244 -9.18 13.15 29.75
CA THR A 244 -9.54 11.77 29.40
C THR A 244 -9.99 11.00 30.64
N LYS A 245 -11.21 10.48 30.61
CA LYS A 245 -11.74 9.56 31.62
C LYS A 245 -11.40 8.13 31.24
N TYR A 246 -11.16 7.30 32.24
CA TYR A 246 -10.85 5.89 32.02
C TYR A 246 -12.04 4.99 32.37
N PHE A 247 -12.21 3.90 31.63
CA PHE A 247 -13.20 2.86 31.94
C PHE A 247 -12.61 1.45 31.84
N PRO A 248 -13.07 0.50 32.68
CA PRO A 248 -12.67 -0.89 32.54
C PRO A 248 -13.41 -1.53 31.37
N PHE A 249 -12.68 -2.01 30.37
CA PHE A 249 -13.26 -2.80 29.28
C PHE A 249 -13.15 -4.29 29.63
N GLU A 250 -14.26 -5.02 29.66
CA GLU A 250 -14.30 -6.41 30.12
C GLU A 250 -14.22 -7.45 28.99
N GLY A 251 -13.99 -6.99 27.75
CA GLY A 251 -13.96 -7.86 26.58
C GLY A 251 -15.37 -8.18 26.09
N ILE A 252 -15.47 -9.08 25.10
CA ILE A 252 -16.75 -9.43 24.48
C ILE A 252 -16.93 -10.94 24.39
N HIS A 253 -18.17 -11.37 24.46
CA HIS A 253 -18.56 -12.72 24.05
C HIS A 253 -19.03 -12.68 22.59
N PHE A 254 -18.26 -13.31 21.71
CA PHE A 254 -18.62 -13.38 20.30
C PHE A 254 -19.88 -14.25 20.11
N PRO A 255 -20.98 -13.70 19.55
CA PRO A 255 -22.17 -14.49 19.29
C PRO A 255 -21.88 -15.51 18.17
N GLY A 256 -22.56 -16.66 18.21
CA GLY A 256 -22.39 -17.71 17.21
C GLY A 256 -22.67 -17.24 15.77
N SER A 257 -23.56 -16.26 15.59
CA SER A 257 -23.83 -15.61 14.30
C SER A 257 -22.60 -14.89 13.74
N PHE A 258 -21.82 -14.21 14.59
CA PHE A 258 -20.58 -13.56 14.17
C PHE A 258 -19.51 -14.58 13.80
N LEU A 259 -19.33 -15.64 14.58
CA LEU A 259 -18.40 -16.71 14.25
C LEU A 259 -18.76 -17.39 12.92
N LEU A 260 -20.04 -17.64 12.69
CA LEU A 260 -20.55 -18.18 11.42
C LEU A 260 -20.26 -17.23 10.26
N SER A 261 -20.38 -15.90 10.46
CA SER A 261 -20.01 -14.92 9.44
C SER A 261 -18.52 -14.99 9.06
N ARG A 262 -17.61 -15.21 10.03
CA ARG A 262 -16.17 -15.36 9.76
C ARG A 262 -15.90 -16.59 8.89
N LEU A 263 -16.54 -17.71 9.22
CA LEU A 263 -16.46 -18.94 8.43
C LEU A 263 -17.05 -18.75 7.03
N ALA A 264 -18.15 -18.01 6.90
CA ALA A 264 -18.77 -17.68 5.62
C ALA A 264 -17.82 -16.85 4.74
N TRP A 265 -17.14 -15.83 5.30
CA TRP A 265 -16.13 -15.05 4.58
C TRP A 265 -14.93 -15.90 4.12
N MET A 266 -14.45 -16.81 4.98
CA MET A 266 -13.40 -17.76 4.61
C MET A 266 -13.86 -18.71 3.49
N GLY A 267 -15.10 -19.20 3.56
CA GLY A 267 -15.73 -20.03 2.53
C GLY A 267 -15.91 -19.30 1.20
N LEU A 268 -16.35 -18.04 1.24
CA LEU A 268 -16.44 -17.15 0.08
C LEU A 268 -15.06 -16.97 -0.57
N GLY A 269 -14.00 -16.81 0.23
CA GLY A 269 -12.64 -16.82 -0.28
C GLY A 269 -12.29 -18.10 -1.06
N LEU A 270 -12.57 -19.28 -0.48
CA LEU A 270 -12.32 -20.54 -1.19
C LEU A 270 -13.15 -20.66 -2.49
N PHE A 271 -14.39 -20.16 -2.49
CA PHE A 271 -15.22 -20.09 -3.69
C PHE A 271 -14.62 -19.18 -4.76
N LEU A 272 -14.19 -17.95 -4.39
CA LEU A 272 -13.51 -17.02 -5.30
C LEU A 272 -12.25 -17.65 -5.92
N LEU A 273 -11.48 -18.39 -5.11
CA LEU A 273 -10.30 -19.09 -5.58
C LEU A 273 -10.64 -20.22 -6.57
N GLY A 274 -11.70 -20.99 -6.28
CA GLY A 274 -12.27 -21.99 -7.17
C GLY A 274 -12.69 -21.38 -8.51
N PHE A 275 -13.43 -20.28 -8.47
CA PHE A 275 -13.83 -19.52 -9.65
C PHE A 275 -12.62 -19.01 -10.44
N ALA A 276 -11.65 -18.38 -9.78
CA ALA A 276 -10.42 -17.92 -10.43
C ALA A 276 -9.63 -19.06 -11.09
N SER A 277 -9.69 -20.27 -10.53
CA SER A 277 -8.99 -21.43 -11.09
C SER A 277 -9.50 -21.87 -12.47
N ILE A 278 -10.77 -21.58 -12.78
CA ILE A 278 -11.39 -21.84 -14.09
C ILE A 278 -10.79 -20.91 -15.16
N PHE A 279 -10.62 -19.63 -14.81
CA PHE A 279 -10.05 -18.62 -15.72
C PHE A 279 -8.52 -18.65 -15.78
N PHE A 280 -7.88 -19.26 -14.78
CA PHE A 280 -6.43 -19.34 -14.69
C PHE A 280 -5.85 -20.26 -15.76
N HIS A 281 -5.41 -19.65 -16.85
CA HIS A 281 -4.65 -20.33 -17.89
C HIS A 281 -3.17 -20.33 -17.51
N ARG A 282 -2.76 -21.41 -16.85
CA ARG A 282 -1.38 -21.71 -16.44
C ARG A 282 -0.35 -21.31 -17.49
N PHE A 283 0.75 -20.69 -17.04
CA PHE A 283 1.95 -20.24 -17.74
C PHE A 283 2.06 -20.67 -19.21
N LYS A 284 1.17 -20.12 -20.07
CA LYS A 284 1.11 -20.52 -21.47
C LYS A 284 2.45 -20.16 -22.09
N ILE A 285 3.11 -21.15 -22.69
CA ILE A 285 4.25 -20.97 -23.59
C ILE A 285 3.71 -20.29 -24.87
N LYS A 286 3.35 -19.01 -24.75
CA LYS A 286 2.96 -18.16 -25.87
C LYS A 286 4.06 -17.13 -26.20
N GLU A 287 5.18 -17.16 -25.49
CA GLU A 287 6.46 -16.89 -26.14
C GLU A 287 6.76 -18.10 -27.02
N ARG A 288 6.19 -18.03 -28.22
CA ARG A 288 6.44 -18.95 -29.31
C ARG A 288 7.95 -19.07 -29.51
N PHE A 289 8.56 -20.16 -29.04
CA PHE A 289 9.40 -20.93 -29.95
C PHE A 289 8.47 -21.49 -31.02
N GLN A 290 8.03 -20.62 -31.93
CA GLN A 290 7.74 -21.08 -33.27
C GLN A 290 9.13 -21.29 -33.84
N PRO A 291 9.62 -22.53 -34.03
CA PRO A 291 10.52 -22.72 -35.15
C PRO A 291 9.71 -22.18 -36.33
N LYS A 292 10.05 -20.97 -36.80
CA LYS A 292 9.59 -20.56 -38.12
C LYS A 292 10.03 -21.72 -38.99
N LYS A 293 9.06 -22.47 -39.54
CA LYS A 293 9.34 -23.21 -40.77
C LYS A 293 10.02 -22.18 -41.66
N ILE A 294 11.27 -22.44 -42.02
CA ILE A 294 11.93 -21.72 -43.10
C ILE A 294 11.19 -22.20 -44.36
N GLU A 295 9.96 -21.75 -44.53
CA GLU A 295 9.31 -21.78 -45.82
C GLU A 295 9.94 -20.63 -46.60
N ASN A 296 10.53 -20.96 -47.74
CA ASN A 296 11.05 -20.02 -48.72
C ASN A 296 9.91 -19.12 -49.21
N VAL A 297 9.56 -18.10 -48.44
CA VAL A 297 8.57 -17.10 -48.82
C VAL A 297 9.30 -15.86 -49.28
N LEU A 298 9.46 -15.82 -50.61
CA LEU A 298 9.66 -14.60 -51.37
C LEU A 298 8.63 -13.54 -50.95
N LYS A 299 9.14 -12.37 -50.55
CA LYS A 299 8.50 -11.04 -50.57
C LYS A 299 7.03 -10.98 -50.12
N THR A 300 6.82 -11.01 -48.80
CA THR A 300 5.80 -10.18 -48.17
C THR A 300 6.46 -9.35 -47.09
N VAL A 301 6.62 -8.06 -47.38
CA VAL A 301 7.15 -7.05 -46.47
C VAL A 301 6.35 -7.08 -45.17
N ILE A 302 7.03 -7.46 -44.09
CA ILE A 302 6.50 -7.45 -42.74
C ILE A 302 6.28 -5.98 -42.37
N LYS A 303 5.02 -5.54 -42.27
CA LYS A 303 4.62 -4.16 -41.95
C LYS A 303 4.97 -3.71 -40.51
N SER A 304 5.77 -4.48 -39.78
CA SER A 304 6.25 -4.15 -38.44
C SER A 304 7.78 -4.18 -38.34
N ASP A 305 8.48 -3.95 -39.44
CA ASP A 305 9.90 -3.67 -39.38
C ASP A 305 10.09 -2.26 -38.80
N ILE A 306 10.81 -2.18 -37.67
CA ILE A 306 11.32 -0.93 -37.12
C ILE A 306 12.13 -0.29 -38.25
N ASN A 307 11.59 0.74 -38.88
CA ASN A 307 12.25 1.38 -39.98
C ASN A 307 13.47 2.13 -39.41
N ILE A 308 14.64 1.51 -39.51
CA ILE A 308 15.91 2.01 -38.95
C ILE A 308 16.20 3.42 -39.49
N SER A 309 15.77 3.72 -40.72
CA SER A 309 15.89 5.05 -41.32
C SER A 309 15.03 6.14 -40.65
N LYS A 310 13.99 5.75 -39.90
CA LYS A 310 13.15 6.65 -39.08
C LYS A 310 13.66 6.80 -37.65
N LEU A 311 14.74 6.11 -37.26
CA LEU A 311 15.37 6.37 -35.97
C LEU A 311 15.95 7.79 -35.99
N PRO A 312 15.76 8.57 -34.92
CA PRO A 312 16.31 9.92 -34.85
C PRO A 312 17.83 9.86 -34.98
N LYS A 313 18.40 10.85 -35.70
CA LYS A 313 19.87 11.00 -35.79
C LYS A 313 20.46 11.06 -34.38
N ILE A 314 21.57 10.37 -34.17
CA ILE A 314 22.26 10.33 -32.88
C ILE A 314 22.94 11.68 -32.67
N GLU A 315 22.29 12.55 -31.91
CA GLU A 315 22.88 13.82 -31.48
C GLU A 315 23.61 13.64 -30.15
N LYS A 316 24.91 13.97 -30.14
CA LYS A 316 25.72 13.97 -28.91
C LYS A 316 25.38 15.20 -28.07
N SER A 317 24.31 15.13 -27.29
CA SER A 317 23.99 16.17 -26.30
C SER A 317 24.52 15.78 -24.93
N PHE A 318 25.33 16.66 -24.32
CA PHE A 318 25.80 16.52 -22.94
C PHE A 318 24.85 17.19 -21.92
N MET A 319 23.84 17.91 -22.41
CA MET A 319 22.83 18.59 -21.60
C MET A 319 21.89 17.60 -20.89
N VAL A 320 21.29 18.04 -19.78
CA VAL A 320 20.31 17.24 -19.02
C VAL A 320 18.88 17.42 -19.53
N LEU A 321 18.58 18.56 -20.18
CA LEU A 321 17.23 18.88 -20.65
C LEU A 321 16.65 17.85 -21.65
N PRO A 322 17.39 17.34 -22.64
CA PRO A 322 16.89 16.29 -23.52
C PRO A 322 16.54 15.01 -22.75
N LEU A 323 17.33 14.68 -21.72
CA LEU A 323 17.09 13.55 -20.83
C LEU A 323 15.83 13.74 -19.98
N ILE A 324 15.60 14.94 -19.43
CA ILE A 324 14.35 15.28 -18.72
C ILE A 324 13.15 15.08 -19.65
N LYS A 325 13.23 15.55 -20.90
CA LYS A 325 12.17 15.37 -21.89
C LYS A 325 11.93 13.88 -22.18
N THR A 326 12.97 13.08 -22.39
CA THR A 326 12.82 11.64 -22.63
C THR A 326 12.22 10.94 -21.42
N GLU A 327 12.69 11.25 -20.23
CA GLU A 327 12.20 10.68 -18.96
C GLU A 327 10.73 11.03 -18.73
N PHE A 328 10.35 12.29 -18.96
CA PHE A 328 8.98 12.73 -18.86
C PHE A 328 8.06 12.04 -19.88
N VAL A 329 8.50 11.92 -21.13
CA VAL A 329 7.74 11.19 -22.17
C VAL A 329 7.61 9.71 -21.80
N LEU A 330 8.64 9.08 -21.23
CA LEU A 330 8.57 7.71 -20.74
C LEU A 330 7.57 7.57 -19.60
N LEU A 331 7.54 8.51 -18.64
CA LEU A 331 6.54 8.53 -17.57
C LEU A 331 5.13 8.69 -18.14
N VAL A 332 4.92 9.60 -19.09
CA VAL A 332 3.60 9.83 -19.69
C VAL A 332 3.10 8.63 -20.49
N ARG A 333 4.01 7.97 -21.20
CA ARG A 333 3.72 6.76 -21.99
C ARG A 333 3.68 5.49 -21.14
N SER A 334 4.10 5.55 -19.88
CA SER A 334 4.06 4.41 -18.98
C SER A 334 2.62 4.09 -18.54
N GLY A 335 2.28 2.80 -18.58
CA GLY A 335 0.95 2.30 -18.21
C GLY A 335 -0.04 2.21 -19.38
N HIS A 336 -1.27 1.83 -19.07
CA HIS A 336 -2.33 1.67 -20.06
C HIS A 336 -2.94 3.04 -20.41
N LYS A 337 -3.17 3.29 -21.71
CA LYS A 337 -3.67 4.59 -22.20
C LYS A 337 -4.98 5.02 -21.54
N TRP A 338 -5.87 4.09 -21.21
CA TRP A 338 -7.15 4.39 -20.58
C TRP A 338 -7.02 5.05 -19.19
N LEU A 339 -5.94 4.81 -18.44
CA LEU A 339 -5.71 5.47 -17.15
C LEU A 339 -5.60 7.00 -17.28
N TRP A 340 -5.28 7.51 -18.49
CA TRP A 340 -5.32 8.96 -18.73
C TRP A 340 -6.72 9.54 -18.67
N VAL A 341 -7.77 8.76 -18.95
CA VAL A 341 -9.16 9.20 -18.78
C VAL A 341 -9.43 9.52 -17.32
N LEU A 342 -9.02 8.65 -16.38
CA LEU A 342 -9.14 8.90 -14.95
C LEU A 342 -8.34 10.12 -14.50
N ASN A 343 -7.14 10.32 -15.04
CA ASN A 343 -6.35 11.52 -14.75
C ASN A 343 -7.04 12.80 -15.23
N ILE A 344 -7.61 12.78 -16.44
CA ILE A 344 -8.35 13.93 -16.99
C ILE A 344 -9.57 14.23 -16.12
N ILE A 345 -10.34 13.20 -15.73
CA ILE A 345 -11.47 13.36 -14.81
C ILE A 345 -11.00 13.98 -13.49
N GLY A 346 -9.93 13.46 -12.87
CA GLY A 346 -9.41 14.02 -11.62
C GLY A 346 -8.93 15.47 -11.75
N VAL A 347 -8.24 15.81 -12.84
CA VAL A 347 -7.83 17.20 -13.15
C VAL A 347 -9.05 18.11 -13.34
N LEU A 348 -10.08 17.66 -14.05
CA LEU A 348 -11.34 18.41 -14.19
C LEU A 348 -12.05 18.58 -12.85
N SER A 349 -12.09 17.55 -12.01
CA SER A 349 -12.66 17.63 -10.67
C SER A 349 -11.91 18.65 -9.79
N LEU A 350 -10.59 18.81 -9.94
CA LEU A 350 -9.81 19.86 -9.27
C LEU A 350 -10.21 21.28 -9.71
N CYS A 351 -10.75 21.47 -10.91
CA CYS A 351 -11.24 22.77 -11.37
C CYS A 351 -12.54 23.17 -10.64
N PHE A 352 -13.48 22.23 -10.50
CA PHE A 352 -14.87 22.53 -10.12
C PHE A 352 -15.21 22.25 -8.65
N ALA A 353 -14.51 21.33 -7.99
CA ALA A 353 -14.82 20.98 -6.60
C ALA A 353 -14.50 22.13 -5.61
N PRO A 354 -15.15 22.19 -4.44
CA PRO A 354 -14.77 23.10 -3.35
C PRO A 354 -13.28 22.97 -3.02
N LEU A 355 -12.59 24.07 -2.67
CA LEU A 355 -11.14 24.09 -2.48
C LEU A 355 -10.68 23.11 -1.39
N SER A 356 -11.42 23.00 -0.29
CA SER A 356 -11.14 22.04 0.79
C SER A 356 -11.15 20.59 0.27
N VAL A 357 -12.20 20.20 -0.43
CA VAL A 357 -12.34 18.85 -1.02
C VAL A 357 -11.30 18.61 -2.12
N ALA A 358 -11.05 19.60 -2.96
CA ALA A 358 -10.09 19.52 -4.05
C ALA A 358 -8.68 19.30 -3.52
N HIS A 359 -8.30 20.04 -2.48
CA HIS A 359 -6.97 19.95 -1.88
C HIS A 359 -6.84 18.68 -1.04
N GLN A 360 -7.74 18.44 -0.09
CA GLN A 360 -7.60 17.38 0.91
C GLN A 360 -7.89 15.97 0.37
N ILE A 361 -8.79 15.84 -0.62
CA ILE A 361 -9.28 14.53 -1.07
C ILE A 361 -8.85 14.27 -2.52
N ILE A 362 -9.20 15.17 -3.45
CA ILE A 362 -9.04 14.90 -4.89
C ILE A 362 -7.56 14.87 -5.29
N LEU A 363 -6.73 15.81 -4.79
CA LEU A 363 -5.32 15.88 -5.14
C LEU A 363 -4.52 14.63 -4.70
N PRO A 364 -4.61 14.15 -3.44
CA PRO A 364 -3.97 12.89 -3.04
C PRO A 364 -4.42 11.69 -3.86
N ILE A 365 -5.71 11.57 -4.17
CA ILE A 365 -6.23 10.49 -5.02
C ILE A 365 -5.63 10.58 -6.43
N LEU A 366 -5.59 11.77 -7.02
CA LEU A 366 -5.03 11.99 -8.36
C LEU A 366 -3.54 11.67 -8.42
N TRP A 367 -2.79 12.01 -7.38
CA TRP A 367 -1.39 11.62 -7.23
C TRP A 367 -1.23 10.12 -6.99
N PHE A 368 -2.10 9.50 -6.20
CA PHE A 368 -2.09 8.05 -5.97
C PHE A 368 -2.34 7.27 -7.26
N LEU A 369 -3.14 7.78 -8.20
CA LEU A 369 -3.27 7.19 -9.54
C LEU A 369 -1.92 7.09 -10.28
N GLN A 370 -0.93 7.93 -9.94
CA GLN A 370 0.42 7.90 -10.51
C GLN A 370 1.38 6.94 -9.79
N VAL A 371 0.92 6.21 -8.77
CA VAL A 371 1.76 5.34 -7.92
C VAL A 371 2.65 4.41 -8.72
N SER A 372 2.11 3.82 -9.80
CA SER A 372 2.86 2.92 -10.70
C SER A 372 3.96 3.59 -11.52
N ARG A 373 3.76 4.87 -11.87
CA ARG A 373 4.70 5.67 -12.66
C ARG A 373 5.89 6.04 -11.77
N TRP A 374 5.61 6.59 -10.59
CA TRP A 374 6.63 6.95 -9.61
C TRP A 374 7.35 5.73 -9.01
N SER A 375 6.65 4.61 -8.74
CA SER A 375 7.30 3.38 -8.24
C SER A 375 8.29 2.79 -9.26
N SER A 376 8.07 3.04 -10.55
CA SER A 376 8.94 2.58 -11.64
C SER A 376 10.10 3.52 -11.98
N LEU A 377 10.07 4.74 -11.45
CA LEU A 377 10.88 5.87 -11.92
C LEU A 377 12.39 5.59 -11.88
N VAL A 378 12.87 4.94 -10.82
CA VAL A 378 14.29 4.56 -10.62
C VAL A 378 14.57 3.05 -10.65
N THR A 379 13.53 2.24 -10.82
CA THR A 379 13.62 0.78 -10.81
C THR A 379 13.52 0.17 -12.21
N LYS A 380 13.01 0.93 -13.20
CA LYS A 380 12.80 0.45 -14.57
C LYS A 380 14.08 -0.05 -15.24
N GLU A 381 15.23 0.59 -15.01
CA GLU A 381 16.50 0.19 -15.61
C GLU A 381 16.92 -1.22 -15.19
N LYS A 382 16.71 -1.56 -13.92
CA LYS A 382 16.96 -2.91 -13.41
C LYS A 382 15.90 -3.89 -13.88
N ASN A 383 14.62 -3.51 -13.82
CA ASN A 383 13.51 -4.36 -14.23
C ASN A 383 13.61 -4.81 -15.70
N PHE A 384 14.15 -3.95 -16.57
CA PHE A 384 14.35 -4.24 -17.99
C PHE A 384 15.80 -4.63 -18.34
N ASN A 385 16.66 -4.86 -17.33
CA ASN A 385 18.09 -5.19 -17.51
C ASN A 385 18.88 -4.19 -18.37
N THR A 386 18.42 -2.94 -18.49
CA THR A 386 19.12 -1.88 -19.22
C THR A 386 20.12 -1.14 -18.34
N HIS A 387 20.15 -1.42 -17.04
CA HIS A 387 21.02 -0.77 -16.06
C HIS A 387 22.50 -0.83 -16.45
N PHE A 388 22.97 -1.93 -17.05
CA PHE A 388 24.36 -2.04 -17.56
C PHE A 388 24.73 -0.94 -18.55
N PHE A 389 23.79 -0.51 -19.41
CA PHE A 389 24.03 0.55 -20.38
C PHE A 389 23.80 1.94 -19.76
N THR A 390 22.75 2.10 -18.98
CA THR A 390 22.39 3.41 -18.41
C THR A 390 23.36 3.83 -17.32
N PHE A 391 23.90 2.90 -16.54
CA PHE A 391 24.83 3.19 -15.45
C PHE A 391 26.27 3.36 -15.91
N ALA A 392 26.66 2.77 -17.05
CA ALA A 392 27.93 3.05 -17.73
C ALA A 392 27.91 4.37 -18.54
N SER A 393 26.77 5.06 -18.62
CA SER A 393 26.65 6.30 -19.38
C SER A 393 27.42 7.47 -18.75
N TYR A 394 27.66 8.55 -19.50
CA TYR A 394 28.37 9.72 -19.00
C TYR A 394 27.62 10.39 -17.83
N ARG A 395 28.23 10.40 -16.63
CA ARG A 395 27.72 11.05 -15.40
C ARG A 395 26.27 10.62 -15.05
N PRO A 396 26.02 9.34 -14.76
CA PRO A 396 24.67 8.80 -14.59
C PRO A 396 23.95 9.41 -13.37
N LEU A 397 24.67 9.71 -12.28
CA LEU A 397 24.09 10.40 -11.11
C LEU A 397 23.55 11.78 -11.45
N ARG A 398 24.37 12.63 -12.08
CA ARG A 398 24.01 14.02 -12.33
C ARG A 398 23.04 14.19 -13.49
N ARG A 399 23.03 13.24 -14.43
CA ARG A 399 22.20 13.32 -15.63
C ARG A 399 20.95 12.46 -15.51
N LEU A 400 21.12 11.15 -15.35
CA LEU A 400 20.00 10.22 -15.34
C LEU A 400 19.14 10.39 -14.07
N LEU A 401 19.73 10.25 -12.88
CA LEU A 401 18.95 10.33 -11.63
C LEU A 401 18.29 11.71 -11.45
N LEU A 402 18.99 12.80 -11.78
CA LEU A 402 18.41 14.14 -11.76
C LEU A 402 17.26 14.28 -12.77
N SER A 403 17.40 13.74 -14.00
CA SER A 403 16.32 13.78 -14.99
C SER A 403 15.09 12.96 -14.57
N GLN A 404 15.30 11.82 -13.91
CA GLN A 404 14.24 11.01 -13.33
C GLN A 404 13.49 11.79 -12.24
N VAL A 405 14.22 12.38 -11.28
CA VAL A 405 13.62 13.18 -10.19
C VAL A 405 12.82 14.36 -10.74
N ILE A 406 13.41 15.16 -11.63
CA ILE A 406 12.75 16.34 -12.21
C ILE A 406 11.52 15.94 -13.01
N SER A 407 11.60 14.89 -13.84
CA SER A 407 10.44 14.45 -14.62
C SER A 407 9.30 13.95 -13.74
N GLY A 408 9.60 13.30 -12.61
CA GLY A 408 8.62 12.90 -11.60
C GLY A 408 7.93 14.12 -10.97
N ILE A 409 8.70 15.13 -10.58
CA ILE A 409 8.18 16.37 -9.97
C ILE A 409 7.32 17.13 -10.99
N LEU A 410 7.79 17.28 -12.23
CA LEU A 410 7.03 17.92 -13.30
C LEU A 410 5.67 17.25 -13.52
N LEU A 411 5.60 15.92 -13.44
CA LEU A 411 4.32 15.21 -13.55
C LEU A 411 3.39 15.53 -12.36
N ALA A 412 3.91 15.54 -11.14
CA ALA A 412 3.14 15.89 -9.94
C ALA A 412 2.55 17.30 -10.04
N LEU A 413 3.38 18.26 -10.45
CA LEU A 413 2.99 19.66 -10.62
C LEU A 413 2.01 19.85 -11.77
N LEU A 414 2.22 19.17 -12.90
CA LEU A 414 1.31 19.23 -14.05
C LEU A 414 -0.10 18.79 -13.67
N LEU A 415 -0.23 17.71 -12.88
CA LEU A 415 -1.54 17.24 -12.41
C LEU A 415 -2.17 18.17 -11.37
N ALA A 416 -1.36 18.88 -10.58
CA ALA A 416 -1.82 19.86 -9.60
C ALA A 416 -2.12 21.25 -10.19
N THR A 417 -1.89 21.47 -11.49
CA THR A 417 -2.02 22.79 -12.14
C THR A 417 -3.35 23.50 -11.90
N PRO A 418 -4.54 22.86 -11.96
CA PRO A 418 -5.79 23.57 -11.73
C PRO A 418 -5.85 24.19 -10.33
N LEU A 419 -5.36 23.45 -9.34
CA LEU A 419 -5.41 23.83 -7.95
C LEU A 419 -4.36 24.94 -7.65
N LEU A 420 -3.18 24.86 -8.26
CA LEU A 420 -2.18 25.93 -8.24
C LEU A 420 -2.72 27.24 -8.83
N VAL A 421 -3.40 27.17 -9.98
CA VAL A 421 -4.00 28.36 -10.62
C VAL A 421 -5.10 28.95 -9.74
N ARG A 422 -5.94 28.11 -9.13
CA ARG A 422 -7.01 28.57 -8.22
C ARG A 422 -6.45 29.28 -6.99
N TYR A 423 -5.42 28.73 -6.34
CA TYR A 423 -4.77 29.41 -5.20
C TYR A 423 -4.02 30.67 -5.61
N LEU A 424 -3.47 30.72 -6.84
CA LEU A 424 -2.83 31.93 -7.37
C LEU A 424 -3.85 33.05 -7.59
N ILE A 425 -5.06 32.74 -8.07
CA ILE A 425 -6.16 33.71 -8.19
C ILE A 425 -6.57 34.25 -6.81
N LEU A 426 -6.52 33.40 -5.78
CA LEU A 426 -6.80 33.78 -4.40
C LEU A 426 -5.62 34.43 -3.67
N LEU A 427 -4.46 34.56 -4.34
CA LEU A 427 -3.21 35.07 -3.77
C LEU A 427 -2.72 34.32 -2.52
N ASP A 428 -3.12 33.05 -2.39
CA ASP A 428 -2.72 32.19 -1.27
C ASP A 428 -1.41 31.47 -1.60
N PHE A 429 -0.30 32.17 -1.34
CA PHE A 429 1.04 31.64 -1.59
C PHE A 429 1.42 30.48 -0.65
N ALA A 430 0.79 30.38 0.53
CA ALA A 430 1.11 29.31 1.48
C ALA A 430 0.73 27.95 0.87
N HIS A 431 -0.51 27.79 0.39
CA HIS A 431 -0.94 26.54 -0.24
C HIS A 431 -0.17 26.23 -1.54
N ILE A 432 0.21 27.25 -2.32
CA ILE A 432 1.07 27.04 -3.50
C ILE A 432 2.39 26.40 -3.07
N THR A 433 3.04 26.93 -2.02
CA THR A 433 4.30 26.36 -1.53
C THR A 433 4.14 24.94 -1.00
N THR A 434 3.04 24.63 -0.30
CA THR A 434 2.82 23.27 0.24
C THR A 434 2.65 22.24 -0.89
N ILE A 435 1.93 22.59 -1.97
CA ILE A 435 1.74 21.70 -3.12
C ILE A 435 3.05 21.46 -3.86
N LEU A 436 3.86 22.51 -4.05
CA LEU A 436 5.18 22.40 -4.67
C LEU A 436 6.07 21.46 -3.85
N LEU A 437 6.13 21.66 -2.54
CA LEU A 437 6.91 20.82 -1.62
C LEU A 437 6.38 19.40 -1.54
N GLY A 438 5.06 19.20 -1.55
CA GLY A 438 4.45 17.87 -1.55
C GLY A 438 4.79 17.06 -2.79
N GLY A 439 4.83 17.71 -3.97
CA GLY A 439 5.31 17.10 -5.21
C GLY A 439 6.78 16.68 -5.15
N VAL A 440 7.64 17.51 -4.54
CA VAL A 440 9.05 17.16 -4.31
C VAL A 440 9.18 16.01 -3.31
N PHE A 441 8.45 16.07 -2.20
CA PHE A 441 8.46 15.06 -1.14
C PHE A 441 8.09 13.69 -1.70
N ILE A 442 6.94 13.56 -2.37
CA ILE A 442 6.45 12.25 -2.80
C ILE A 442 7.38 11.60 -3.83
N VAL A 443 7.97 12.40 -4.73
CA VAL A 443 8.92 11.90 -5.73
C VAL A 443 10.25 11.52 -5.07
N SER A 444 10.74 12.33 -4.12
CA SER A 444 11.96 12.01 -3.36
C SER A 444 11.80 10.70 -2.57
N LEU A 445 10.62 10.49 -1.96
CA LEU A 445 10.26 9.26 -1.26
C LEU A 445 10.24 8.07 -2.23
N ALA A 446 9.64 8.21 -3.41
CA ALA A 446 9.63 7.17 -4.44
C ALA A 446 11.03 6.75 -4.86
N VAL A 447 11.93 7.72 -5.00
CA VAL A 447 13.32 7.51 -5.42
C VAL A 447 14.11 6.78 -4.33
N VAL A 448 14.08 7.25 -3.08
CA VAL A 448 14.78 6.61 -1.95
C VAL A 448 14.33 5.16 -1.79
N LEU A 449 13.02 4.95 -1.70
CA LEU A 449 12.45 3.62 -1.46
C LEU A 449 12.68 2.68 -2.63
N GLY A 450 12.65 3.19 -3.87
CA GLY A 450 12.95 2.41 -5.07
C GLY A 450 14.41 1.96 -5.12
N ILE A 451 15.36 2.83 -4.74
CA ILE A 451 16.79 2.50 -4.70
C ILE A 451 17.08 1.51 -3.56
N LEU A 452 16.58 1.77 -2.35
CA LEU A 452 16.80 0.93 -1.16
C LEU A 452 16.23 -0.48 -1.34
N SER A 453 15.00 -0.59 -1.81
CA SER A 453 14.31 -1.89 -1.93
C SER A 453 14.62 -2.63 -3.22
N ASN A 454 15.25 -1.98 -4.21
CA ASN A 454 15.37 -2.48 -5.58
C ASN A 454 14.03 -2.95 -6.17
N GLY A 455 12.93 -2.34 -5.73
CA GLY A 455 11.58 -2.80 -6.03
C GLY A 455 10.56 -1.67 -5.97
N LYS A 456 9.37 -1.97 -6.48
CA LYS A 456 8.26 -1.00 -6.54
C LYS A 456 7.40 -1.02 -5.27
N LYS A 457 7.32 -2.18 -4.61
CA LYS A 457 6.32 -2.50 -3.59
C LYS A 457 6.37 -1.63 -2.35
N LEU A 458 7.58 -1.34 -1.85
CA LEU A 458 7.73 -0.58 -0.62
C LEU A 458 7.15 0.84 -0.78
N PHE A 459 7.44 1.51 -1.90
CA PHE A 459 6.82 2.80 -2.21
C PHE A 459 5.31 2.67 -2.45
N GLU A 460 4.83 1.66 -3.18
CA GLU A 460 3.39 1.45 -3.40
C GLU A 460 2.62 1.33 -2.07
N ILE A 461 3.17 0.60 -1.10
CA ILE A 461 2.61 0.42 0.25
C ILE A 461 2.61 1.74 1.04
N ILE A 462 3.76 2.40 1.14
CA ILE A 462 3.88 3.63 1.95
C ILE A 462 3.03 4.74 1.34
N PHE A 463 3.03 4.88 0.02
CA PHE A 463 2.24 5.91 -0.64
C PHE A 463 0.72 5.66 -0.50
N PHE A 464 0.29 4.40 -0.52
CA PHE A 464 -1.07 4.05 -0.15
C PHE A 464 -1.41 4.57 1.25
N MET A 465 -0.59 4.22 2.25
CA MET A 465 -0.84 4.61 3.65
C MET A 465 -0.94 6.12 3.78
N LEU A 466 0.01 6.86 3.19
CA LEU A 466 0.00 8.32 3.20
C LEU A 466 -1.27 8.88 2.57
N THR A 467 -1.74 8.30 1.46
CA THR A 467 -2.98 8.75 0.80
C THR A 467 -4.19 8.50 1.70
N TYR A 468 -4.30 7.29 2.27
CA TYR A 468 -5.41 6.92 3.14
C TYR A 468 -5.47 7.78 4.42
N THR A 469 -4.33 7.96 5.08
CA THR A 469 -4.23 8.77 6.31
C THR A 469 -4.54 10.24 6.04
N ASN A 470 -4.12 10.78 4.90
CA ASN A 470 -4.43 12.15 4.51
C ASN A 470 -5.91 12.39 4.19
N ILE A 471 -6.57 11.44 3.52
CA ILE A 471 -8.02 11.52 3.28
C ILE A 471 -8.79 11.50 4.61
N ASN A 472 -8.30 10.76 5.60
CA ASN A 472 -8.84 10.75 6.97
C ASN A 472 -8.35 11.91 7.85
N ALA A 473 -7.80 12.97 7.25
CA ALA A 473 -7.42 14.20 7.92
C ALA A 473 -6.38 14.05 9.04
N ILE A 474 -5.47 13.07 8.97
CA ILE A 474 -4.42 12.89 9.99
C ILE A 474 -3.33 13.98 9.82
N PRO A 475 -3.11 14.85 10.83
CA PRO A 475 -2.17 15.98 10.74
C PRO A 475 -0.74 15.65 10.31
N PHE A 476 -0.15 14.57 10.83
CA PHE A 476 1.28 14.28 10.65
C PHE A 476 1.67 13.86 9.25
N THR A 477 0.72 13.31 8.50
CA THR A 477 0.97 12.75 7.16
C THR A 477 0.76 13.76 6.05
N ASP A 478 0.39 15.00 6.39
CA ASP A 478 0.01 16.08 5.48
C ASP A 478 1.18 16.67 4.66
N TYR A 479 1.82 15.85 3.85
CA TYR A 479 3.01 16.24 3.10
C TYR A 479 2.75 17.29 2.01
N TYR A 480 1.50 17.63 1.72
CA TYR A 480 1.09 18.55 0.65
C TYR A 480 0.30 19.76 1.17
N GLY A 481 0.10 19.86 2.49
CA GLY A 481 -0.53 21.00 3.15
C GLY A 481 -2.00 21.15 2.80
N GLY A 482 -2.81 20.13 3.07
CA GLY A 482 -4.27 20.19 3.07
C GLY A 482 -4.88 20.53 4.44
N LEU A 483 -4.11 20.44 5.52
CA LEU A 483 -4.54 20.67 6.92
C LEU A 483 -3.68 21.73 7.62
N HIS A 484 -2.36 21.66 7.46
CA HIS A 484 -1.41 22.54 8.15
C HIS A 484 -0.58 23.38 7.18
N HIS A 485 -0.47 24.67 7.47
CA HIS A 485 0.33 25.61 6.67
C HIS A 485 1.30 26.46 7.53
N HIS A 486 1.61 26.00 8.74
CA HIS A 486 2.54 26.69 9.63
C HIS A 486 3.97 26.68 9.05
N HIS A 487 4.70 27.79 9.18
CA HIS A 487 6.07 27.93 8.65
C HIS A 487 7.03 26.84 9.16
N ALA A 488 6.92 26.44 10.42
CA ALA A 488 7.74 25.35 10.98
C ALA A 488 7.49 24.01 10.28
N TYR A 489 6.24 23.72 9.91
CA TYR A 489 5.87 22.49 9.21
C TYR A 489 6.40 22.48 7.77
N LEU A 490 6.31 23.62 7.06
CA LEU A 490 6.93 23.80 5.75
C LEU A 490 8.44 23.56 5.80
N MET A 491 9.11 24.12 6.80
CA MET A 491 10.54 23.92 7.00
C MET A 491 10.87 22.44 7.25
N ALA A 492 10.08 21.75 8.07
CA ALA A 492 10.25 20.31 8.30
C ALA A 492 10.14 19.50 7.00
N ILE A 493 9.11 19.73 6.18
CA ILE A 493 8.94 19.03 4.89
C ILE A 493 10.12 19.31 3.95
N THR A 494 10.60 20.56 3.88
CA THR A 494 11.77 20.89 3.05
C THR A 494 13.02 20.13 3.47
N ILE A 495 13.29 20.07 4.79
CA ILE A 495 14.45 19.38 5.35
C ILE A 495 14.36 17.88 5.07
N VAL A 496 13.18 17.27 5.32
CA VAL A 496 12.97 15.85 5.06
C VAL A 496 13.13 15.53 3.57
N SER A 497 12.56 16.34 2.69
CA SER A 497 12.69 16.16 1.24
C SER A 497 14.14 16.28 0.76
N ALA A 498 14.88 17.27 1.27
CA ALA A 498 16.30 17.43 0.97
C ALA A 498 17.12 16.22 1.48
N PHE A 499 16.84 15.76 2.69
CA PHE A 499 17.47 14.56 3.26
C PHE A 499 17.22 13.32 2.41
N LEU A 500 15.98 13.08 1.97
CA LEU A 500 15.63 11.97 1.09
C LEU A 500 16.40 12.02 -0.24
N LEU A 501 16.53 13.21 -0.85
CA LEU A 501 17.30 13.37 -2.08
C LEU A 501 18.80 13.13 -1.88
N ILE A 502 19.37 13.60 -0.76
CA ILE A 502 20.78 13.36 -0.41
C ILE A 502 21.02 11.86 -0.22
N VAL A 503 20.17 11.19 0.56
CA VAL A 503 20.24 9.74 0.79
C VAL A 503 20.11 8.96 -0.53
N SER A 504 19.19 9.37 -1.41
CA SER A 504 19.05 8.77 -2.75
C SER A 504 20.34 8.88 -3.56
N TYR A 505 20.95 10.06 -3.56
CA TYR A 505 22.16 10.33 -4.29
C TYR A 505 23.35 9.53 -3.74
N THR A 506 23.52 9.49 -2.42
CA THR A 506 24.62 8.76 -1.77
C THR A 506 24.51 7.26 -2.01
N ILE A 507 23.33 6.66 -1.81
CA ILE A 507 23.13 5.22 -2.03
C ILE A 507 23.37 4.86 -3.50
N ARG A 508 22.83 5.65 -4.45
CA ARG A 508 23.07 5.41 -5.87
C ARG A 508 24.55 5.57 -6.22
N SER A 509 25.26 6.50 -5.59
CA SER A 509 26.70 6.67 -5.83
C SER A 509 27.51 5.47 -5.36
N ILE A 510 27.14 4.87 -4.23
CA ILE A 510 27.77 3.66 -3.70
C ILE A 510 27.48 2.48 -4.63
N GLU A 511 26.24 2.38 -5.11
CA GLU A 511 25.84 1.34 -6.06
C GLU A 511 26.65 1.40 -7.36
N LEU A 512 26.79 2.60 -7.94
CA LEU A 512 27.53 2.80 -9.18
C LEU A 512 29.04 2.56 -9.05
N LYS A 513 29.61 2.71 -7.84
CA LYS A 513 31.02 2.37 -7.58
C LYS A 513 31.27 0.86 -7.52
N LYS A 514 30.23 0.04 -7.36
CA LYS A 514 30.32 -1.43 -7.31
C LYS A 514 30.18 -2.09 -8.67
N ILE A 515 29.74 -1.34 -9.68
CA ILE A 515 29.59 -1.76 -11.09
C ILE A 515 30.84 -1.30 -11.82
#